data_AF-A0A8S4AH08-F1
#
_entry.id   AF-A0A8S4AH08-F1
#
_cell.length_a   1.000
_cell.length_b   1.000
_cell.length_c   1.000
_cell.angle_alpha   90.00
_cell.angle_beta   90.00
_cell.angle_gamma   90.00
#
_symmetry.space_group_name_H-M   'P 1'
#
loop_
_entity.id
_entity.type
_entity.pdbx_description
1 polymer ?
#
loop_
_entity_poly.entity_id
_entity_poly.type
_entity_poly.pdbx_seq_one_letter_code
_entity_poly.pdbx_strand_id
1 'polypeptide(L)'
;MSRLKEAGGCPDGYRALSASELRELLQSDDKMDQIIRLNDKFQDLQLDRETLLTTNRSLAEESLARQPRLNNGKLQLAEKYRELSNLVTTCWEKQSQL
;
A
#
# COMPACT_ATOMS: atom_id res chain seq x y z
N MET A 1 7.65 33.40 0.90
CA MET A 1 6.35 34.08 0.74
C MET A 1 5.35 33.05 0.23
N SER A 2 4.75 32.30 1.17
CA SER A 2 3.81 31.23 0.84
C SER A 2 2.47 31.86 0.50
N ARG A 3 2.05 31.80 -0.78
CA ARG A 3 0.68 32.12 -1.15
C ARG A 3 -0.18 30.96 -0.65
N LEU A 4 -0.96 31.20 0.41
CA LEU A 4 -2.11 30.36 0.72
C LEU A 4 -3.00 30.33 -0.53
N LYS A 5 -2.96 29.23 -1.26
CA LYS A 5 -3.93 28.92 -2.31
C LYS A 5 -5.26 28.76 -1.58
N GLU A 6 -6.17 29.70 -1.77
CA GLU A 6 -7.48 29.72 -1.13
C GLU A 6 -8.16 28.37 -1.29
N ALA A 7 -8.19 27.62 -0.20
CA ALA A 7 -8.90 26.36 -0.12
C ALA A 7 -10.37 26.67 0.19
N GLY A 8 -11.25 26.45 -0.78
CA GLY A 8 -12.69 26.24 -0.49
C GLY A 8 -13.67 27.31 -0.97
N GLY A 9 -13.33 28.16 -1.93
CA GLY A 9 -14.34 28.97 -2.60
C GLY A 9 -15.28 28.08 -3.42
N CYS A 10 -16.58 28.04 -3.06
CA CYS A 10 -17.63 27.58 -3.96
C CYS A 10 -17.36 28.26 -5.32
N PRO A 11 -17.19 27.54 -6.43
CA PRO A 11 -16.81 28.18 -7.67
C PRO A 11 -17.92 29.18 -7.99
N ASP A 12 -17.55 30.45 -8.07
CA ASP A 12 -18.46 31.58 -8.27
C ASP A 12 -19.35 31.38 -9.51
N GLY A 13 -18.97 30.45 -10.39
CA GLY A 13 -19.75 29.97 -11.53
C GLY A 13 -21.14 29.40 -11.19
N TYR A 14 -21.37 28.77 -10.03
CA TYR A 14 -22.72 28.30 -9.69
C TYR A 14 -23.68 29.46 -9.39
N ARG A 15 -23.17 30.61 -8.94
CA ARG A 15 -23.98 31.81 -8.70
C ARG A 15 -24.48 32.47 -10.00
N ALA A 16 -23.82 32.18 -11.13
CA ALA A 16 -24.24 32.64 -12.44
C ALA A 16 -25.37 31.81 -13.05
N LEU A 17 -25.71 30.65 -12.47
CA LEU A 17 -26.74 29.75 -12.98
C LEU A 17 -28.13 30.13 -12.45
N SER A 18 -29.14 29.98 -13.30
CA SER A 18 -30.54 30.09 -12.91
C SER A 18 -30.99 28.89 -12.07
N ALA A 19 -32.13 29.05 -11.37
CA ALA A 19 -32.72 27.98 -10.56
C ALA A 19 -33.11 26.74 -11.39
N SER A 20 -33.44 26.90 -12.67
CA SER A 20 -33.69 25.79 -13.60
C SER A 20 -32.41 25.03 -13.95
N GLU A 21 -31.34 25.74 -14.26
CA GLU A 21 -30.05 25.13 -14.63
C GLU A 21 -29.41 24.41 -13.44
N LEU A 22 -29.54 24.97 -12.23
CA LEU A 22 -29.10 24.30 -11.00
C LEU A 22 -29.89 23.01 -10.74
N ARG A 23 -31.21 23.00 -11.01
CA ARG A 23 -32.01 21.77 -10.89
C ARG A 23 -31.63 20.73 -11.93
N GLU A 24 -31.40 21.13 -13.16
CA GLU A 24 -30.95 20.22 -14.23
C GLU A 24 -29.58 19.64 -13.89
N LEU A 25 -28.66 20.46 -13.37
CA LEU A 25 -27.34 20.01 -12.92
C LEU A 25 -27.46 18.97 -11.80
N LEU A 26 -28.31 19.23 -10.81
CA LEU A 26 -28.57 18.30 -9.69
C LEU A 26 -29.24 16.99 -10.12
N GLN A 27 -29.97 17.00 -11.24
CA GLN A 27 -30.69 15.83 -11.76
C GLN A 27 -29.87 15.02 -12.76
N SER A 28 -28.67 15.47 -13.11
CA SER A 28 -27.80 14.82 -14.08
C SER A 28 -26.62 14.17 -13.38
N ASP A 29 -26.72 12.85 -13.16
CA ASP A 29 -25.65 12.05 -12.54
C ASP A 29 -24.33 12.18 -13.31
N ASP A 30 -24.36 12.19 -14.65
CA ASP A 30 -23.16 12.36 -15.48
C ASP A 30 -22.42 13.68 -15.20
N LYS A 31 -23.16 14.78 -15.03
CA LYS A 31 -22.59 16.10 -14.71
C LYS A 31 -22.06 16.13 -13.28
N MET A 32 -22.76 15.52 -12.33
CA MET A 32 -22.32 15.40 -10.94
C MET A 32 -21.03 14.57 -10.84
N ASP A 33 -20.97 13.45 -11.55
CA ASP A 33 -19.77 12.61 -11.65
C ASP A 33 -18.61 13.38 -12.28
N GLN A 34 -18.87 14.19 -13.30
CA GLN A 34 -17.83 15.04 -13.90
C GLN A 34 -17.30 16.06 -12.90
N ILE A 35 -18.17 16.71 -12.10
CA ILE A 35 -17.75 17.64 -11.04
C ILE A 35 -16.87 16.93 -10.02
N ILE A 36 -17.24 15.71 -9.59
CA ILE A 36 -16.45 14.92 -8.64
C ILE A 36 -15.08 14.56 -9.24
N ARG A 37 -15.04 14.07 -10.50
CA ARG A 37 -13.79 13.74 -11.18
C ARG A 37 -12.87 14.94 -11.36
N LEU A 38 -13.43 16.13 -11.55
CA LEU A 38 -12.68 17.39 -11.70
C LEU A 38 -12.33 18.05 -10.36
N ASN A 39 -12.78 17.51 -9.23
CA ASN A 39 -12.48 18.06 -7.93
C ASN A 39 -11.00 17.81 -7.56
N ASP A 40 -10.23 18.89 -7.36
CA ASP A 40 -8.81 18.83 -7.02
C ASP A 40 -8.52 17.86 -5.85
N LYS A 41 -9.31 17.92 -4.77
CA LYS A 41 -9.09 17.03 -3.61
C LYS A 41 -9.36 15.57 -3.96
N PHE A 42 -10.35 15.30 -4.80
CA PHE A 42 -10.62 13.94 -5.27
C PHE A 42 -9.48 13.43 -6.15
N GLN A 43 -8.94 14.26 -7.03
CA GLN A 43 -7.79 13.91 -7.86
C GLN A 43 -6.53 13.64 -7.03
N ASP A 44 -6.24 14.49 -6.05
CA ASP A 44 -5.11 14.29 -5.13
C ASP A 44 -5.23 12.94 -4.39
N LEU A 45 -6.42 12.63 -3.86
CA LEU A 45 -6.68 11.33 -3.22
C LEU A 45 -6.51 10.14 -4.17
N GLN A 46 -6.90 10.30 -5.44
CA GLN A 46 -6.73 9.25 -6.44
C GLN A 46 -5.25 9.01 -6.77
N LEU A 47 -4.43 10.07 -6.85
CA LEU A 47 -2.99 9.98 -7.05
C LEU A 47 -2.29 9.33 -5.84
N ASP A 48 -2.66 9.72 -4.63
CA ASP A 48 -2.14 9.10 -3.39
C ASP A 48 -2.47 7.61 -3.35
N ARG A 49 -3.71 7.25 -3.70
CA ARG A 49 -4.16 5.86 -3.80
C ARG A 49 -3.35 5.08 -4.82
N GLU A 50 -3.12 5.62 -6.01
CA GLU A 50 -2.32 4.96 -7.06
C GLU A 50 -0.87 4.76 -6.63
N THR A 51 -0.29 5.76 -5.96
CA THR A 51 1.06 5.67 -5.40
C THR A 51 1.16 4.57 -4.35
N LEU A 52 0.19 4.49 -3.42
CA LEU A 52 0.13 3.44 -2.41
C LEU A 52 -0.06 2.05 -3.02
N LEU A 53 -0.91 1.91 -4.04
CA LEU A 53 -1.12 0.64 -4.73
C LEU A 53 0.14 0.18 -5.46
N THR A 54 0.84 1.09 -6.12
CA THR A 54 2.09 0.81 -6.83
C THR A 54 3.17 0.35 -5.86
N THR A 55 3.37 1.11 -4.78
CA THR A 55 4.35 0.76 -3.73
C THR A 55 4.03 -0.56 -3.05
N ASN A 56 2.77 -0.79 -2.68
CA ASN A 56 2.33 -2.06 -2.08
C ASN A 56 2.59 -3.25 -3.01
N ARG A 57 2.28 -3.10 -4.30
CA ARG A 57 2.54 -4.12 -5.31
C ARG A 57 4.02 -4.46 -5.40
N SER A 58 4.90 -3.45 -5.54
CA SER A 58 6.34 -3.68 -5.62
C SER A 58 6.88 -4.36 -4.36
N LEU A 59 6.42 -3.96 -3.18
CA LEU A 59 6.79 -4.60 -1.91
C LEU A 59 6.32 -6.05 -1.83
N ALA A 60 5.11 -6.35 -2.30
CA ALA A 60 4.58 -7.72 -2.34
C ALA A 60 5.39 -8.60 -3.29
N GLU A 61 5.70 -8.10 -4.50
CA GLU A 61 6.53 -8.79 -5.49
C GLU A 61 7.92 -9.11 -4.92
N GLU A 62 8.57 -8.13 -4.28
CA GLU A 62 9.90 -8.32 -3.68
C GLU A 62 9.87 -9.27 -2.47
N SER A 63 8.81 -9.21 -1.66
CA SER A 63 8.61 -10.12 -0.52
C SER A 63 8.45 -11.56 -0.97
N LEU A 64 7.62 -11.79 -1.99
CA LEU A 64 7.44 -13.11 -2.60
C LEU A 64 8.73 -13.62 -3.23
N ALA A 65 9.49 -12.77 -3.91
CA ALA A 65 10.78 -13.13 -4.50
C ALA A 65 11.83 -13.56 -3.45
N ARG A 66 11.81 -12.96 -2.25
CA ARG A 66 12.73 -13.31 -1.14
C ARG A 66 12.33 -14.55 -0.36
N GLN A 67 11.05 -14.89 -0.33
CA GLN A 67 10.50 -15.97 0.50
C GLN A 67 11.19 -17.33 0.28
N PRO A 68 11.50 -17.79 -0.95
CA PRO A 68 12.19 -19.06 -1.17
C PRO A 68 13.58 -19.10 -0.53
N ARG A 69 14.36 -18.03 -0.67
CA ARG A 69 15.72 -17.94 -0.09
C ARG A 69 15.66 -17.96 1.43
N LEU A 70 14.72 -17.24 2.03
CA LEU A 70 14.51 -17.24 3.48
C LEU A 70 14.14 -18.64 3.99
N ASN A 71 13.21 -19.31 3.33
CA ASN A 71 12.76 -20.65 3.71
C ASN A 71 13.89 -21.68 3.58
N ASN A 72 14.66 -21.63 2.49
CA ASN A 72 15.83 -22.49 2.31
C ASN A 72 16.88 -22.23 3.41
N GLY A 73 17.17 -20.97 3.73
CA GLY A 73 18.08 -20.62 4.81
C GLY A 73 17.63 -21.16 6.17
N LYS A 74 16.32 -21.09 6.47
CA LYS A 74 15.76 -21.70 7.69
C LYS A 74 15.95 -23.21 7.72
N LEU A 75 15.73 -23.90 6.60
CA LEU A 75 15.91 -25.34 6.49
C LEU A 75 17.38 -25.75 6.72
N GLN A 76 18.31 -25.08 6.05
CA GLN A 76 19.75 -25.31 6.20
C GLN A 76 20.22 -25.07 7.64
N LEU A 77 19.72 -24.01 8.27
CA LEU A 77 20.03 -23.71 9.66
C LEU A 77 19.53 -24.81 10.60
N ALA A 78 18.29 -25.27 10.41
CA ALA A 78 17.73 -26.37 11.20
C ALA A 78 18.54 -27.67 11.04
N GLU A 79 19.01 -27.97 9.83
CA GLU A 79 19.88 -29.11 9.58
C GLU A 79 21.21 -28.99 10.34
N LYS A 80 21.84 -27.82 10.34
CA LYS A 80 23.09 -27.60 11.10
C LYS A 80 22.90 -27.72 12.60
N TYR A 81 21.79 -27.24 13.14
CA TYR A 81 21.46 -27.46 14.55
C TYR A 81 21.27 -28.94 14.88
N ARG A 82 20.63 -29.70 13.99
CA ARG A 82 20.48 -31.15 14.15
C ARG A 82 21.83 -31.87 14.13
N GLU A 83 22.70 -31.54 13.18
CA GLU A 83 24.07 -32.09 13.12
C GLU A 83 24.84 -31.81 14.42
N LEU A 84 24.79 -30.55 14.90
CA LEU A 84 25.43 -30.15 16.15
C LEU A 84 24.89 -30.92 17.35
N SER A 85 23.56 -31.06 17.46
CA SER A 85 22.93 -31.82 18.54
C SER A 85 23.41 -33.27 18.55
N ASN A 86 23.45 -33.92 17.39
CA ASN A 86 23.91 -35.30 17.26
C ASN A 86 25.39 -35.44 17.68
N LEU A 87 26.24 -34.49 17.25
CA LEU A 87 27.64 -34.49 17.61
C LEU A 87 27.83 -34.33 19.13
N VAL A 88 27.10 -33.40 19.74
CA VAL A 88 27.12 -33.19 21.19
C VAL A 88 26.70 -34.47 21.92
N THR A 89 25.58 -35.08 21.54
CA THR A 89 25.12 -36.36 22.13
C THR A 89 26.20 -37.43 22.01
N THR A 90 26.80 -37.58 20.82
CA THR A 90 27.85 -38.58 20.58
C THR A 90 29.09 -38.33 21.44
N CYS A 91 29.49 -37.07 21.61
CA CYS A 91 30.60 -36.69 22.48
C CYS A 91 30.31 -37.03 23.94
N TRP A 92 29.10 -36.75 24.43
CA TRP A 92 28.67 -37.09 25.79
C TRP A 92 28.62 -38.59 26.04
N GLU A 93 28.09 -39.37 25.10
CA GLU A 93 28.06 -40.83 25.18
C GLU A 93 29.47 -41.42 25.29
N LYS A 94 30.40 -40.96 24.46
CA LYS A 94 31.81 -41.39 24.51
C LYS A 94 32.49 -40.99 25.81
N GLN A 95 32.23 -39.77 26.30
CA GLN A 95 32.80 -39.29 27.56
C GLN A 95 32.30 -40.09 28.76
N SER A 96 31.05 -40.56 28.72
CA SER A 96 30.45 -41.36 29.80
C SER A 96 30.97 -42.80 29.87
N GLN A 97 31.72 -43.24 28.85
CA GLN A 97 32.32 -44.58 28.76
C GLN A 97 33.81 -44.62 29.17
N LEU A 98 34.40 -43.45 29.48
CA LEU A 98 35.76 -43.29 30.02
C LEU A 98 35.74 -43.28 31.55
#